data_AF-A0A0T6AXP0-F1
#
_entry.id   AF-A0A0T6AXP0-F1
#
_cell.length_a   1.000
_cell.length_b   1.000
_cell.length_c   1.000
_cell.angle_alpha   90.00
_cell.angle_beta   90.00
_cell.angle_gamma   90.00
#
_symmetry.space_group_name_H-M   'P 1'
#
loop_
_entity.id
_entity.type
_entity.pdbx_description
1 polymer ?
#
loop_
_entity_poly.entity_id
_entity_poly.type
_entity_poly.pdbx_seq_one_letter_code
_entity_poly.pdbx_strand_id
1 'polypeptide(L)'
;MPAPAAAENGAPRTELQELQLKTQQVTDESLESTRRMLALCEESHEVGMKTLVMLDEQGEQLDRIEDGMDQINTDMREAEKNLTGMEKCCGLCVLPCQKGSSFKEDEGTWKGNDDGKVVNNQPQRMMDDRNGMGPQGGYIGRITNDAREEEMEENMGQVNTMIGNLRNMALDMGSELENQNRQIDRINLKADSNATRIQVANERAHNLLK
;
A
#
# COMPACT_ATOMS: atom_id res chain seq x y z
N MET A 1 52.57 -63.06 -2.62
CA MET A 1 51.73 -61.96 -2.12
C MET A 1 52.17 -60.68 -2.83
N PRO A 2 51.30 -59.94 -3.52
CA PRO A 2 51.68 -58.68 -4.17
C PRO A 2 51.69 -57.53 -3.15
N ALA A 3 52.60 -56.59 -3.35
CA ALA A 3 52.81 -55.41 -2.51
C ALA A 3 51.63 -54.41 -2.62
N PRO A 4 51.33 -53.63 -1.56
CA PRO A 4 50.27 -52.62 -1.60
C PRO A 4 50.66 -51.48 -2.54
N ALA A 5 49.71 -51.09 -3.39
CA ALA A 5 49.81 -49.91 -4.24
C ALA A 5 49.98 -48.65 -3.37
N ALA A 6 51.04 -47.88 -3.65
CA ALA A 6 51.27 -46.58 -3.05
C ALA A 6 50.11 -45.64 -3.42
N ALA A 7 49.52 -45.01 -2.41
CA ALA A 7 48.58 -43.93 -2.59
C ALA A 7 49.28 -42.79 -3.35
N GLU A 8 48.78 -42.45 -4.54
CA GLU A 8 49.11 -41.21 -5.23
C GLU A 8 48.60 -40.04 -4.37
N ASN A 9 49.45 -39.55 -3.47
CA ASN A 9 49.32 -38.20 -2.96
C ASN A 9 49.62 -37.25 -4.14
N GLY A 10 48.56 -36.79 -4.80
CA GLY A 10 48.64 -35.78 -5.84
C GLY A 10 49.45 -34.58 -5.37
N ALA A 11 50.38 -34.13 -6.21
CA ALA A 11 51.28 -33.03 -5.91
C ALA A 11 50.52 -31.79 -5.37
N PRO A 12 51.10 -31.05 -4.41
CA PRO A 12 50.48 -29.81 -3.92
C PRO A 12 50.29 -28.84 -5.09
N ARG A 13 49.07 -28.32 -5.23
CA ARG A 13 48.72 -27.33 -6.25
C ARG A 13 49.62 -26.10 -6.07
N THR A 14 50.07 -25.51 -7.17
CA THR A 14 50.83 -24.26 -7.13
C THR A 14 49.94 -23.12 -6.61
N GLU A 15 50.51 -22.12 -5.92
CA GLU A 15 49.74 -20.98 -5.36
C GLU A 15 48.86 -20.29 -6.43
N LEU A 16 49.35 -20.19 -7.65
CA LEU A 16 48.62 -19.64 -8.80
C LEU A 16 47.38 -20.48 -9.15
N GLN A 17 47.49 -21.81 -9.09
CA GLN A 17 46.40 -22.73 -9.37
C GLN A 17 45.35 -22.73 -8.25
N GLU A 18 45.75 -22.55 -7.00
CA GLU A 18 44.83 -22.35 -5.88
C GLU A 18 44.07 -21.03 -6.00
N LEU A 19 44.76 -19.96 -6.39
CA LEU A 19 44.15 -18.64 -6.57
C LEU A 19 43.12 -18.65 -7.72
N GLN A 20 43.45 -19.29 -8.84
CA GLN A 20 42.53 -19.48 -9.96
C GLN A 20 41.29 -20.30 -9.58
N LEU A 21 41.45 -21.32 -8.74
CA LEU A 21 40.31 -22.10 -8.25
C LEU A 21 39.38 -21.23 -7.40
N LYS A 22 39.94 -20.43 -6.49
CA LYS A 22 39.14 -19.50 -5.66
C LYS A 22 38.41 -18.46 -6.50
N THR A 23 39.06 -17.89 -7.52
CA THR A 23 38.39 -16.97 -8.45
C THR A 23 37.19 -17.63 -9.11
N GLN A 24 37.35 -18.85 -9.66
CA GLN A 24 36.24 -19.54 -10.30
C GLN A 24 35.10 -19.88 -9.33
N GLN A 25 35.42 -20.31 -8.11
CA GLN A 25 34.42 -20.54 -7.07
C GLN A 25 33.60 -19.28 -6.79
N VAL A 26 34.26 -18.14 -6.58
CA VAL A 26 33.58 -16.87 -6.32
C VAL A 26 32.74 -16.42 -7.52
N THR A 27 33.22 -16.62 -8.75
CA THR A 27 32.44 -16.34 -9.96
C THR A 27 31.16 -17.18 -10.03
N ASP A 28 31.26 -18.49 -9.76
CA ASP A 28 30.10 -19.38 -9.79
C ASP A 28 29.08 -19.04 -8.68
N GLU A 29 29.57 -18.76 -7.46
CA GLU A 29 28.73 -18.32 -6.34
C GLU A 29 28.04 -16.97 -6.63
N SER A 30 28.74 -16.05 -7.30
CA SER A 30 28.19 -14.75 -7.70
C SER A 30 27.09 -14.92 -8.74
N LEU A 31 27.29 -15.79 -9.74
CA LEU A 31 26.28 -16.11 -10.74
C LEU A 31 25.04 -16.76 -10.11
N GLU A 32 25.23 -17.69 -9.18
CA GLU A 32 24.10 -18.26 -8.46
C GLU A 32 23.35 -17.17 -7.66
N SER A 33 24.08 -16.20 -7.11
CA SER A 33 23.47 -15.06 -6.42
C SER A 33 22.63 -14.18 -7.34
N THR A 34 23.06 -13.93 -8.59
CA THR A 34 22.25 -13.15 -9.54
C THR A 34 20.98 -13.90 -9.94
N ARG A 35 21.05 -15.23 -10.10
CA ARG A 35 19.86 -16.07 -10.33
C ARG A 35 18.88 -16.03 -9.16
N ARG A 36 19.37 -16.11 -7.91
CA ARG A 36 18.51 -15.96 -6.72
C ARG A 36 17.88 -14.57 -6.65
N MET A 37 18.62 -13.54 -7.04
CA MET A 37 18.12 -12.16 -7.06
C MET A 37 16.96 -12.01 -8.05
N LEU A 38 17.07 -12.60 -9.24
CA LEU A 38 15.97 -12.64 -10.21
C LEU A 38 14.71 -13.28 -9.63
N ALA A 39 14.85 -14.49 -9.07
CA ALA A 39 13.72 -15.22 -8.50
C ALA A 39 13.02 -14.41 -7.38
N LEU A 40 13.80 -13.79 -6.50
CA LEU A 40 13.27 -12.93 -5.44
C LEU A 40 12.57 -11.67 -5.98
N CYS A 41 13.11 -11.06 -7.03
CA CYS A 41 12.49 -9.91 -7.69
C CYS A 41 11.16 -10.27 -8.37
N GLU A 42 11.09 -11.43 -9.05
CA GLU A 42 9.86 -11.93 -9.67
C GLU A 42 8.79 -12.23 -8.61
N GLU A 43 9.15 -12.92 -7.54
CA GLU A 43 8.23 -13.20 -6.42
C GLU A 43 7.73 -11.90 -5.78
N SER A 44 8.62 -10.95 -5.53
CA SER A 44 8.27 -9.63 -4.98
C SER A 44 7.33 -8.87 -5.92
N HIS A 45 7.53 -8.99 -7.23
CA HIS A 45 6.69 -8.33 -8.23
C HIS A 45 5.27 -8.92 -8.23
N GLU A 46 5.15 -10.25 -8.18
CA GLU A 46 3.84 -10.91 -8.09
C GLU A 46 3.08 -10.52 -6.80
N VAL A 47 3.77 -10.51 -5.66
CA VAL A 47 3.18 -10.06 -4.38
C VAL A 47 2.80 -8.58 -4.45
N GLY A 48 3.63 -7.74 -5.05
CA GLY A 48 3.34 -6.32 -5.27
C GLY A 48 2.08 -6.10 -6.10
N MET A 49 1.94 -6.83 -7.21
CA MET A 49 0.73 -6.78 -8.04
C MET A 49 -0.53 -7.19 -7.28
N LYS A 50 -0.49 -8.31 -6.54
CA LYS A 50 -1.62 -8.75 -5.71
C LYS A 50 -1.98 -7.69 -4.66
N THR A 51 -0.98 -7.04 -4.08
CA THR A 51 -1.18 -5.98 -3.09
C THR A 51 -1.86 -4.76 -3.70
N LEU A 52 -1.44 -4.32 -4.89
CA LEU A 52 -2.11 -3.22 -5.60
C LEU A 52 -3.58 -3.52 -5.90
N VAL A 53 -3.90 -4.74 -6.34
CA VAL A 53 -5.30 -5.16 -6.56
C VAL A 53 -6.09 -5.13 -5.24
N MET A 54 -5.52 -5.64 -4.15
CA MET A 54 -6.18 -5.60 -2.84
C MET A 54 -6.39 -4.16 -2.33
N LEU A 55 -5.46 -3.25 -2.60
CA LEU A 55 -5.61 -1.84 -2.23
C LEU A 55 -6.73 -1.17 -3.03
N ASP A 56 -6.82 -1.44 -4.32
CA ASP A 56 -7.91 -0.95 -5.19
C ASP A 56 -9.28 -1.43 -4.68
N GLU A 57 -9.42 -2.74 -4.44
CA GLU A 57 -10.66 -3.32 -3.87
C GLU A 57 -11.00 -2.77 -2.47
N GLN A 58 -10.00 -2.44 -1.66
CA GLN A 58 -10.19 -1.81 -0.35
C GLN A 58 -10.61 -0.34 -0.49
N GLY A 59 -10.08 0.39 -1.47
CA GLY A 59 -10.51 1.76 -1.77
C GLY A 59 -11.99 1.83 -2.10
N GLU A 60 -12.47 0.96 -3.00
CA GLU A 60 -13.90 0.91 -3.32
C GLU A 60 -14.78 0.52 -2.11
N GLN A 61 -14.26 -0.29 -1.19
CA GLN A 61 -14.97 -0.61 0.04
C GLN A 61 -15.10 0.60 0.96
N LEU A 62 -14.04 1.40 1.08
CA LEU A 62 -14.06 2.63 1.87
C LEU A 62 -15.00 3.67 1.27
N ASP A 63 -15.06 3.80 -0.07
CA ASP A 63 -16.03 4.66 -0.75
C ASP A 63 -17.48 4.27 -0.38
N ARG A 64 -17.81 2.97 -0.44
CA ARG A 64 -19.14 2.48 -0.04
C ARG A 64 -19.44 2.74 1.45
N ILE A 65 -18.43 2.68 2.31
CA ILE A 65 -18.60 2.99 3.74
C ILE A 65 -18.83 4.50 3.94
N GLU A 66 -18.07 5.35 3.25
CA GLU A 66 -18.23 6.80 3.31
C GLU A 66 -19.62 7.23 2.83
N ASP A 67 -20.09 6.70 1.70
CA ASP A 67 -21.46 6.89 1.19
C ASP A 67 -22.52 6.43 2.21
N GLY A 68 -22.29 5.27 2.84
CA GLY A 68 -23.17 4.75 3.89
C GLY A 68 -23.24 5.68 5.10
N MET A 69 -22.13 6.32 5.49
CA MET A 69 -22.13 7.31 6.56
C MET A 69 -22.93 8.57 6.20
N ASP A 70 -22.84 9.01 4.94
CA ASP A 70 -23.62 10.16 4.43
C ASP A 70 -25.13 9.85 4.35
N GLN A 71 -25.47 8.62 3.98
CA GLN A 71 -26.87 8.15 4.00
C GLN A 71 -27.42 8.14 5.43
N ILE A 72 -26.71 7.55 6.39
CA ILE A 72 -27.13 7.54 7.80
C ILE A 72 -27.35 8.96 8.32
N ASN A 73 -26.48 9.89 7.94
CA ASN A 73 -26.62 11.29 8.34
C ASN A 73 -27.92 11.91 7.81
N THR A 74 -28.24 11.65 6.55
CA THR A 74 -29.47 12.10 5.91
C THR A 74 -30.70 11.51 6.60
N ASP A 75 -30.70 10.21 6.85
CA ASP A 75 -31.79 9.50 7.52
C ASP A 75 -31.98 10.02 8.96
N MET A 76 -30.89 10.30 9.69
CA MET A 76 -30.95 10.86 11.04
C MET A 76 -31.53 12.27 11.06
N ARG A 77 -31.21 13.12 10.08
CA ARG A 77 -31.85 14.43 9.93
C ARG A 77 -33.35 14.32 9.72
N GLU A 78 -33.82 13.33 8.98
CA GLU A 78 -35.25 13.07 8.80
C GLU A 78 -35.90 12.54 10.09
N ALA A 79 -35.26 11.57 10.75
CA ALA A 79 -35.72 11.03 12.03
C ALA A 79 -35.87 12.12 13.10
N GLU A 80 -34.89 13.03 13.21
CA GLU A 80 -34.95 14.18 14.13
C GLU A 80 -36.13 15.12 13.84
N LYS A 81 -36.44 15.38 12.55
CA LYS A 81 -37.61 16.18 12.14
C LYS A 81 -38.91 15.49 12.55
N ASN A 82 -39.01 14.19 12.30
CA ASN A 82 -40.19 13.39 12.65
C ASN A 82 -40.40 13.35 14.18
N LEU A 83 -39.34 13.12 14.96
CA LEU A 83 -39.38 13.18 16.44
C LEU A 83 -39.82 14.56 16.95
N THR A 84 -39.28 15.63 16.36
CA THR A 84 -39.69 17.01 16.70
C THR A 84 -41.15 17.29 16.31
N GLY A 85 -41.65 16.66 15.25
CA GLY A 85 -43.06 16.69 14.88
C GLY A 85 -43.95 15.98 15.91
N MET A 86 -43.49 14.85 16.45
CA MET A 86 -44.20 14.08 17.47
C MET A 86 -44.18 14.73 18.87
N GLU A 87 -43.12 15.47 19.21
CA GLU A 87 -43.03 16.29 20.45
C GLU A 87 -44.08 17.42 20.49
N LYS A 88 -44.65 17.81 19.35
CA LYS A 88 -45.71 18.84 19.29
C LYS A 88 -47.07 18.22 19.58
N CYS A 89 -47.49 18.25 20.84
CA CYS A 89 -48.87 17.93 21.23
C CYS A 89 -49.87 19.00 20.70
N CYS A 90 -50.96 18.54 20.08
CA CYS A 90 -52.11 19.36 19.64
C CYS A 90 -51.80 20.56 18.71
N GLY A 91 -51.30 20.31 17.49
CA GLY A 91 -51.58 21.08 16.26
C GLY A 91 -51.23 22.59 16.15
N LEU A 92 -51.03 23.33 17.24
CA LEU A 92 -50.81 24.77 17.22
C LEU A 92 -50.10 25.34 18.48
N CYS A 93 -49.82 24.53 19.52
CA CYS A 93 -49.12 25.00 20.73
C CYS A 93 -47.87 24.15 21.04
N VAL A 94 -46.70 24.78 21.00
CA VAL A 94 -45.46 24.21 21.56
C VAL A 94 -45.61 24.24 23.07
N LEU A 95 -45.68 23.09 23.74
CA LEU A 95 -45.58 23.04 25.20
C LEU A 95 -44.25 23.71 25.60
N PRO A 96 -44.25 24.79 26.43
CA PRO A 96 -43.04 25.54 26.76
C PRO A 96 -42.06 24.77 27.68
N CYS A 97 -42.35 23.51 28.02
CA CYS A 97 -41.71 22.83 29.15
C CYS A 97 -40.68 21.74 28.82
N GLN A 98 -40.39 21.41 27.56
CA GLN A 98 -39.26 20.54 27.25
C GLN A 98 -38.52 21.02 25.99
N LYS A 99 -37.67 22.03 26.18
CA LYS A 99 -36.66 22.40 25.20
C LYS A 99 -35.53 21.37 25.27
N GLY A 100 -35.78 20.17 24.76
CA GLY A 100 -34.73 19.18 24.53
C GLY A 100 -33.67 19.81 23.63
N SER A 101 -32.40 19.70 24.01
CA SER A 101 -31.30 20.18 23.18
C SER A 101 -31.33 19.45 21.84
N SER A 102 -31.75 20.12 20.79
CA SER A 102 -31.56 19.63 19.42
C SER A 102 -30.07 19.39 19.20
N PHE A 103 -29.73 18.24 18.60
CA PHE A 103 -28.35 17.95 18.24
C PHE A 103 -27.83 19.08 17.33
N LYS A 104 -26.72 19.69 17.72
CA LYS A 104 -26.03 20.68 16.90
C LYS A 104 -24.99 19.95 16.09
N GLU A 105 -25.27 19.82 14.80
CA GLU A 105 -24.32 19.29 13.83
C GLU A 105 -23.11 20.19 13.72
N ASP A 106 -21.92 19.61 13.83
CA ASP A 106 -20.70 20.30 13.44
C ASP A 106 -20.65 20.36 11.92
N GLU A 107 -20.82 21.56 11.35
CA GLU A 107 -20.80 21.78 9.91
C GLU A 107 -19.46 21.34 9.29
N GLY A 108 -18.36 21.31 10.06
CA GLY A 108 -17.03 20.90 9.57
C GLY A 108 -16.91 19.41 9.23
N THR A 109 -17.70 18.54 9.88
CA THR A 109 -17.67 17.08 9.65
C THR A 109 -18.35 16.68 8.34
N TRP A 110 -19.32 17.49 7.90
CA TRP A 110 -20.23 17.15 6.78
C TRP A 110 -20.15 18.14 5.62
N LYS A 111 -19.50 19.29 5.78
CA LYS A 111 -19.09 20.13 4.65
C LYS A 111 -17.83 19.53 4.05
N GLY A 112 -17.95 19.02 2.82
CA GLY A 112 -16.83 18.60 2.00
C GLY A 112 -15.88 19.78 1.77
N ASN A 113 -14.92 19.98 2.67
CA ASN A 113 -13.73 20.72 2.32
C ASN A 113 -12.88 19.79 1.44
N ASP A 114 -12.70 20.22 0.19
CA ASP A 114 -11.77 19.68 -0.81
C ASP A 114 -12.24 18.49 -1.70
N ASP A 115 -13.51 18.50 -2.15
CA ASP A 115 -14.03 17.70 -3.30
C ASP A 115 -13.37 18.04 -4.66
N GLY A 116 -12.14 18.53 -4.67
CA GLY A 116 -11.51 19.01 -5.90
C GLY A 116 -10.14 19.60 -5.74
N LYS A 117 -9.43 19.34 -4.63
CA LYS A 117 -7.98 19.55 -4.64
C LYS A 117 -7.35 18.41 -5.41
N VAL A 118 -7.51 18.49 -6.74
CA VAL A 118 -6.62 17.83 -7.69
C VAL A 118 -5.24 18.07 -7.13
N VAL A 119 -4.58 17.01 -6.68
CA VAL A 119 -3.24 17.11 -6.12
C VAL A 119 -2.39 17.63 -7.29
N ASN A 120 -2.17 18.94 -7.36
CA ASN A 120 -1.27 19.59 -8.32
C ASN A 120 0.20 19.22 -8.05
N ASN A 121 0.41 18.38 -7.03
CA ASN A 121 1.61 17.59 -6.76
C ASN A 121 1.44 16.14 -7.24
N GLN A 122 0.69 15.89 -8.32
CA GLN A 122 1.00 14.72 -9.13
C GLN A 122 2.50 14.87 -9.44
N PRO A 123 3.38 13.94 -9.01
CA PRO A 123 4.75 14.00 -9.45
C PRO A 123 4.63 14.04 -10.96
N GLN A 124 4.99 15.19 -11.54
CA GLN A 124 5.16 15.31 -12.96
C GLN A 124 5.97 14.08 -13.28
N ARG A 125 5.37 13.12 -14.02
CA ARG A 125 6.12 12.05 -14.63
C ARG A 125 6.99 12.76 -15.67
N MET A 126 8.00 13.50 -15.19
CA MET A 126 9.29 13.44 -15.81
C MET A 126 9.54 11.95 -15.83
N MET A 127 9.27 11.35 -16.99
CA MET A 127 10.06 10.25 -17.43
C MET A 127 11.49 10.72 -17.19
N ASP A 128 12.03 10.34 -16.03
CA ASP A 128 13.43 10.48 -15.77
C ASP A 128 14.03 9.49 -16.75
N ASP A 129 14.34 9.99 -17.95
CA ASP A 129 15.13 9.30 -18.99
C ASP A 129 16.49 8.82 -18.43
N ARG A 130 16.79 9.15 -17.17
CA ARG A 130 17.84 8.53 -16.38
C ARG A 130 17.62 7.05 -16.08
N ASN A 131 16.42 6.50 -16.31
CA ASN A 131 16.22 5.05 -16.29
C ASN A 131 16.88 4.34 -17.51
N GLY A 132 17.48 5.09 -18.44
CA GLY A 132 18.24 4.54 -19.57
C GLY A 132 19.77 4.58 -19.42
N MET A 133 20.30 5.22 -18.38
CA MET A 133 21.75 5.30 -18.17
C MET A 133 22.17 4.22 -17.16
N GLY A 134 22.19 2.96 -17.62
CA GLY A 134 22.93 1.92 -16.92
C GLY A 134 24.37 2.38 -16.65
N PRO A 135 25.08 1.79 -15.66
CA PRO A 135 26.47 2.13 -15.42
C PRO A 135 27.22 2.09 -16.76
N GLN A 136 27.92 3.17 -17.12
CA GLN A 136 28.60 3.26 -18.42
C GLN A 136 29.68 2.18 -18.64
N GLY A 137 29.94 1.33 -17.62
CA GLY A 137 30.83 0.18 -17.65
C GLY A 137 30.18 -1.19 -17.42
N GLY A 138 28.85 -1.31 -17.48
CA GLY A 138 28.14 -2.56 -17.12
C GLY A 138 28.05 -2.79 -15.61
N TYR A 139 27.23 -3.76 -15.19
CA TYR A 139 27.07 -4.14 -13.78
C TYR A 139 28.18 -5.08 -13.31
N ILE A 140 28.76 -5.86 -14.22
CA ILE A 140 29.76 -6.89 -14.00
C ILE A 140 31.04 -6.50 -14.75
N GLY A 141 32.14 -6.37 -14.00
CA GLY A 141 33.45 -6.17 -14.59
C GLY A 141 33.89 -7.41 -15.36
N ARG A 142 34.22 -7.26 -16.64
CA ARG A 142 34.69 -8.37 -17.49
C ARG A 142 36.14 -8.69 -17.17
N ILE A 143 36.40 -9.80 -16.49
CA ILE A 143 37.75 -10.25 -16.10
C ILE A 143 38.16 -11.44 -16.96
N THR A 144 37.32 -12.47 -17.02
CA THR A 144 37.56 -13.66 -17.86
C THR A 144 36.88 -13.55 -19.22
N ASN A 145 35.90 -12.64 -19.36
CA ASN A 145 35.08 -12.45 -20.56
C ASN A 145 34.50 -13.80 -21.05
N ASP A 146 34.00 -14.59 -20.11
CA ASP A 146 33.40 -15.89 -20.33
C ASP A 146 31.87 -15.81 -20.29
N ALA A 147 31.19 -16.89 -20.67
CA ALA A 147 29.73 -16.93 -20.72
C ALA A 147 29.06 -16.71 -19.35
N ARG A 148 29.77 -16.98 -18.24
CA ARG A 148 29.24 -16.76 -16.89
C ARG A 148 29.15 -15.28 -16.58
N GLU A 149 30.19 -14.51 -16.89
CA GLU A 149 30.17 -13.05 -16.73
C GLU A 149 29.10 -12.39 -17.61
N GLU A 150 28.89 -12.90 -18.83
CA GLU A 150 27.82 -12.43 -19.72
C GLU A 150 26.42 -12.72 -19.15
N GLU A 151 26.18 -13.93 -18.62
CA GLU A 151 24.92 -14.26 -17.96
C GLU A 151 24.71 -13.42 -16.68
N MET A 152 25.76 -13.19 -15.89
CA MET A 152 25.67 -12.33 -14.71
C MET A 152 25.27 -10.89 -15.08
N GLU A 153 25.83 -10.34 -16.16
CA GLU A 153 25.49 -9.01 -16.66
C GLU A 153 24.03 -8.95 -17.10
N GLU A 154 23.57 -9.95 -17.86
CA GLU A 154 22.18 -10.04 -18.30
C GLU A 154 21.22 -10.12 -17.11
N ASN A 155 21.49 -11.01 -16.15
CA ASN A 155 20.70 -11.18 -14.94
C ASN A 155 20.63 -9.86 -14.16
N MET A 156 21.75 -9.15 -13.98
CA MET A 156 21.77 -7.87 -13.28
C MET A 156 21.00 -6.76 -14.02
N GLY A 157 21.03 -6.75 -15.35
CA GLY A 157 20.22 -5.83 -16.16
C GLY A 157 18.70 -6.07 -16.00
N GLN A 158 18.29 -7.35 -15.99
CA GLN A 158 16.91 -7.74 -15.73
C GLN A 158 16.47 -7.38 -14.30
N VAL A 159 17.31 -7.68 -13.30
CA VAL A 159 17.06 -7.26 -11.91
C VAL A 159 16.88 -5.75 -11.82
N ASN A 160 17.77 -4.96 -12.41
CA ASN A 160 17.68 -3.49 -12.35
C ASN A 160 16.33 -2.98 -12.90
N THR A 161 15.86 -3.58 -13.99
CA THR A 161 14.55 -3.27 -14.58
C THR A 161 13.41 -3.63 -13.63
N MET A 162 13.45 -4.83 -13.04
CA MET A 162 12.44 -5.27 -12.06
C MET A 162 12.42 -4.41 -10.81
N ILE A 163 13.59 -4.01 -10.29
CA ILE A 163 13.70 -3.08 -9.15
C ILE A 163 13.08 -1.73 -9.50
N GLY A 164 13.29 -1.22 -10.72
CA GLY A 164 12.62 -0.02 -11.21
C GLY A 164 11.09 -0.14 -11.16
N ASN A 165 10.55 -1.27 -11.62
CA ASN A 165 9.12 -1.54 -11.56
C ASN A 165 8.60 -1.68 -10.12
N LEU A 166 9.33 -2.40 -9.26
CA LEU A 166 9.02 -2.53 -7.83
C LEU A 166 8.98 -1.17 -7.13
N ARG A 167 9.90 -0.26 -7.48
CA ARG A 167 9.90 1.11 -6.96
C ARG A 167 8.64 1.87 -7.37
N ASN A 168 8.23 1.77 -8.63
CA ASN A 168 7.02 2.44 -9.11
C ASN A 168 5.78 1.90 -8.38
N MET A 169 5.66 0.57 -8.24
CA MET A 169 4.57 -0.04 -7.47
C MET A 169 4.58 0.41 -6.01
N ALA A 170 5.76 0.53 -5.38
CA ALA A 170 5.86 1.02 -4.00
C ALA A 170 5.40 2.48 -3.85
N LEU A 171 5.68 3.33 -4.84
CA LEU A 171 5.19 4.72 -4.85
C LEU A 171 3.66 4.77 -5.04
N ASP A 172 3.12 3.97 -5.95
CA ASP A 172 1.67 3.90 -6.21
C ASP A 172 0.93 3.37 -4.97
N MET A 173 1.40 2.27 -4.37
CA MET A 173 0.87 1.74 -3.10
C MET A 173 0.93 2.78 -1.97
N GLY A 174 2.04 3.52 -1.87
CA GLY A 174 2.21 4.55 -0.85
C GLY A 174 1.20 5.69 -0.98
N SER A 175 0.99 6.20 -2.20
CA SER A 175 0.01 7.25 -2.47
C SER A 175 -1.42 6.78 -2.19
N GLU A 176 -1.75 5.54 -2.55
CA GLU A 176 -3.08 4.97 -2.32
C GLU A 176 -3.36 4.81 -0.82
N LEU A 177 -2.40 4.28 -0.05
CA LEU A 177 -2.51 4.18 1.40
C LEU A 177 -2.68 5.55 2.07
N GLU A 178 -1.98 6.59 1.63
CA GLU A 178 -2.16 7.94 2.15
C GLU A 178 -3.57 8.50 1.87
N ASN A 179 -4.13 8.22 0.69
CA ASN A 179 -5.48 8.64 0.33
C ASN A 179 -6.52 7.91 1.19
N GLN A 180 -6.39 6.58 1.31
CA GLN A 180 -7.28 5.74 2.12
C GLN A 180 -7.22 6.12 3.60
N ASN A 181 -6.04 6.40 4.15
CA ASN A 181 -5.91 6.87 5.54
C ASN A 181 -6.69 8.17 5.80
N ARG A 182 -6.58 9.16 4.90
CA ARG A 182 -7.36 10.40 5.02
C ARG A 182 -8.86 10.15 4.90
N GLN A 183 -9.27 9.20 4.06
CA GLN A 183 -10.68 8.80 3.94
C GLN A 183 -11.18 8.15 5.23
N ILE A 184 -10.40 7.25 5.83
CA ILE A 184 -10.73 6.63 7.12
C ILE A 184 -10.88 7.69 8.21
N ASP A 185 -10.03 8.71 8.26
CA ASP A 185 -10.15 9.81 9.22
C ASP A 185 -11.50 10.55 9.07
N ARG A 186 -11.92 10.84 7.82
CA ARG A 186 -13.25 11.44 7.56
C ARG A 186 -14.38 10.51 7.98
N ILE A 187 -14.29 9.22 7.62
CA ILE A 187 -15.30 8.21 7.99
C ILE A 187 -15.44 8.14 9.52
N ASN A 188 -14.34 8.14 10.27
CA ASN A 188 -14.37 8.11 11.73
C ASN A 188 -15.08 9.32 12.31
N LEU A 189 -14.79 10.54 11.81
CA LEU A 189 -15.47 11.75 12.26
C LEU A 189 -16.98 11.71 11.96
N LYS A 190 -17.36 11.26 10.76
CA LYS A 190 -18.76 11.05 10.36
C LYS A 190 -19.45 10.00 11.26
N ALA A 191 -18.76 8.91 11.55
CA ALA A 191 -19.26 7.81 12.38
C ALA A 191 -19.51 8.26 13.82
N ASP A 192 -18.57 8.99 14.45
CA ASP A 192 -18.74 9.52 15.81
C ASP A 192 -19.91 10.49 15.92
N SER A 193 -20.07 11.36 14.91
CA SER A 193 -21.22 12.27 14.80
C SER A 193 -22.53 11.49 14.68
N ASN A 194 -22.59 10.50 13.78
CA ASN A 194 -23.77 9.66 13.59
C ASN A 194 -24.13 8.85 14.85
N ALA A 195 -23.13 8.27 15.53
CA ALA A 195 -23.34 7.52 16.76
C ALA A 195 -23.98 8.39 17.85
N THR A 196 -23.45 9.60 18.05
CA THR A 196 -23.99 10.57 19.01
C THR A 196 -25.43 10.97 18.64
N ARG A 197 -25.69 11.24 17.35
CA ARG A 197 -27.04 11.57 16.85
C ARG A 197 -28.05 10.46 17.12
N ILE A 198 -27.68 9.23 16.79
CA ILE A 198 -28.54 8.06 16.98
C ILE A 198 -28.88 7.89 18.46
N GLN A 199 -27.90 8.05 19.37
CA GLN A 199 -28.14 7.96 20.80
C GLN A 199 -29.15 9.02 21.27
N VAL A 200 -28.93 10.29 20.90
CA VAL A 200 -29.84 11.40 21.29
C VAL A 200 -31.25 11.19 20.73
N ALA A 201 -31.37 10.79 19.47
CA ALA A 201 -32.66 10.52 18.85
C ALA A 201 -33.39 9.35 19.53
N ASN A 202 -32.66 8.29 19.90
CA ASN A 202 -33.22 7.14 20.61
C ASN A 202 -33.72 7.52 22.01
N GLU A 203 -32.96 8.32 22.76
CA GLU A 203 -33.39 8.84 24.06
C GLU A 203 -34.66 9.72 23.93
N ARG A 204 -34.73 10.59 22.93
CA ARG A 204 -35.93 11.41 22.64
C ARG A 204 -37.13 10.55 22.30
N ALA A 205 -36.96 9.55 21.42
CA ALA A 205 -38.01 8.61 21.04
C ALA A 205 -38.54 7.84 22.27
N HIS A 206 -37.64 7.39 23.15
CA HIS A 206 -38.04 6.69 24.37
C HIS A 206 -38.82 7.56 25.34
N ASN A 207 -38.48 8.86 25.44
CA ASN A 207 -39.23 9.81 26.28
C ASN A 207 -40.62 10.13 25.73
N LEU A 208 -40.84 10.05 24.41
CA LEU A 208 -42.17 10.22 23.80
C LEU A 208 -43.13 9.04 24.05
N LEU A 209 -42.60 7.87 24.40
CA LEU A 209 -43.39 6.67 24.69
C LEU A 209 -43.82 6.59 26.18
N LYS A 210 -43.35 7.50 27.03
CA LYS A 210 -43.74 7.61 28.44
C LYS A 210 -44.84 8.63 28.64
#